data_AF-A0A939WH35-F1
#
_entry.id   AF-A0A939WH35-F1
#
_cell.length_a   1.000
_cell.length_b   1.000
_cell.length_c   1.000
_cell.angle_alpha   90.00
_cell.angle_beta   90.00
_cell.angle_gamma   90.00
#
_symmetry.space_group_name_H-M   'P 1'
#
loop_
_entity.id
_entity.type
_entity.pdbx_description
1 polymer ?
#
loop_
_entity_poly.entity_id
_entity_poly.type
_entity_poly.pdbx_seq_one_letter_code
_entity_poly.pdbx_strand_id
1 'polypeptide(L)'
;MKKLLLLIIAILICGYAFTETNVNDMSNDELKSLYKSVKQELINRKLWDKSTLPAGVYISGESLPEGSYECIVLYDYTGILSYKTYDDFANNKSYVSIYQLNEGDVFLLTLKGNMCWDIRKPVIVRPFVGMDW
;
A
#
# COMPACT_ATOMS: atom_id res chain seq x y z
N MET A 1 27.63 -18.94 31.07
CA MET A 1 26.32 -18.52 31.63
C MET A 1 26.24 -17.01 31.96
N LYS A 2 27.30 -16.35 32.45
CA LYS A 2 27.28 -14.89 32.73
C LYS A 2 27.01 -13.98 31.51
N LYS A 3 27.42 -14.40 30.31
CA LYS A 3 27.20 -13.64 29.06
C LYS A 3 25.74 -13.65 28.57
N LEU A 4 24.96 -14.67 28.94
CA LEU A 4 23.54 -14.78 28.54
C LEU A 4 22.66 -13.86 29.41
N LEU A 5 23.02 -13.71 30.69
CA LEU A 5 22.30 -12.85 31.65
C LEU A 5 22.41 -11.35 31.28
N LEU A 6 23.59 -10.93 30.80
CA LEU A 6 23.84 -9.55 30.36
C LEU A 6 23.03 -9.16 29.11
N LEU A 7 22.78 -10.12 28.21
CA LEU A 7 22.01 -9.87 26.99
C LEU A 7 20.52 -9.63 27.30
N ILE A 8 19.95 -10.40 28.24
CA ILE A 8 18.54 -10.27 28.65
C ILE A 8 18.30 -8.94 29.39
N ILE A 9 19.26 -8.50 30.21
CA ILE A 9 19.20 -7.21 30.92
C ILE A 9 19.30 -6.04 29.93
N ALA A 10 20.13 -6.15 28.88
CA ALA A 10 20.24 -5.10 27.85
C ALA A 10 18.93 -4.94 27.03
N ILE A 11 18.20 -6.03 26.79
CA ILE A 11 16.91 -6.00 26.08
C ILE A 11 15.81 -5.40 26.97
N LEU A 12 15.85 -5.63 28.29
CA LEU A 12 14.87 -5.05 29.23
C LEU A 12 15.02 -3.54 29.42
N ILE A 13 16.24 -2.99 29.33
CA ILE A 13 16.50 -1.55 29.55
C ILE A 13 16.04 -0.70 28.34
N CYS A 14 16.04 -1.26 27.13
CA CYS A 14 15.56 -0.55 25.94
C CYS A 14 14.02 -0.49 25.82
N GLY A 15 13.26 -1.22 26.66
CA GLY A 15 11.80 -1.30 26.56
C GLY A 15 11.01 -0.14 27.18
N TYR A 16 11.64 0.76 27.94
CA TYR A 16 10.94 1.71 28.82
C TYR A 16 11.00 3.19 28.41
N ALA A 17 11.51 3.52 27.22
CA ALA A 17 11.49 4.90 26.71
C ALA A 17 10.38 5.14 25.68
N PHE A 18 9.22 4.48 25.81
CA PHE A 18 8.01 4.97 25.18
C PHE A 18 7.46 6.11 26.04
N THR A 19 8.00 7.32 25.83
CA THR A 19 7.21 8.52 26.13
C THR A 19 5.93 8.39 25.32
N GLU A 20 4.78 8.35 25.98
CA GLU A 20 3.49 8.49 25.31
C GLU A 20 3.53 9.81 24.55
N THR A 21 3.75 9.74 23.23
CA THR A 21 3.70 10.90 22.38
C THR A 21 2.26 11.39 22.43
N ASN A 22 2.00 12.50 23.14
CA ASN A 22 0.66 13.09 23.18
C ASN A 22 0.35 13.68 21.80
N VAL A 23 -0.29 12.88 20.96
CA VAL A 23 -0.63 13.22 19.57
C VAL A 23 -1.61 14.39 19.50
N ASN A 24 -2.34 14.66 20.59
CA ASN A 24 -3.35 15.71 20.65
C ASN A 24 -2.76 17.13 20.62
N ASP A 25 -1.51 17.30 21.03
CA ASP A 25 -0.85 18.62 21.07
C ASP A 25 0.00 18.88 19.81
N MET A 26 0.07 17.92 18.88
CA MET A 26 0.85 18.05 17.66
C MET A 26 0.15 18.93 16.63
N SER A 27 0.91 19.81 15.99
CA SER A 27 0.46 20.54 14.82
C SER A 27 0.20 19.61 13.62
N ASN A 28 -0.57 20.08 12.64
CA ASN A 28 -0.85 19.31 11.42
C ASN A 28 0.42 18.90 10.65
N ASP A 29 1.47 19.73 10.68
CA ASP A 29 2.73 19.42 9.99
C ASP A 29 3.54 18.37 10.75
N GLU A 30 3.50 18.40 12.09
CA GLU A 30 4.08 17.36 12.93
C GLU A 30 3.33 16.03 12.76
N LEU A 31 2.00 16.05 12.68
CA LEU A 31 1.20 14.86 12.40
C LEU A 31 1.51 14.25 11.03
N LYS A 32 1.68 15.08 9.99
CA LYS A 32 2.10 14.61 8.65
C LYS A 32 3.51 14.03 8.68
N SER A 33 4.43 14.65 9.43
CA SER A 33 5.80 14.15 9.59
C SER A 33 5.83 12.82 10.34
N LEU A 34 5.08 12.70 11.44
CA LEU A 34 4.91 11.47 12.21
C LEU A 34 4.30 10.37 11.35
N TYR A 35 3.25 10.68 10.58
CA TYR A 35 2.64 9.74 9.65
C TYR A 35 3.65 9.24 8.61
N LYS A 36 4.46 10.12 8.01
CA LYS A 36 5.51 9.73 7.07
C LYS A 36 6.56 8.84 7.73
N SER A 37 6.99 9.16 8.95
CA SER A 37 7.97 8.38 9.70
C SER A 37 7.45 7.00 10.08
N VAL A 38 6.23 6.90 10.63
CA VAL A 38 5.57 5.62 10.95
C VAL A 38 5.35 4.79 9.69
N LYS A 39 4.91 5.42 8.59
CA LYS A 39 4.77 4.75 7.29
C LYS A 39 6.10 4.18 6.81
N GLN A 40 7.17 4.97 6.87
CA GLN A 40 8.51 4.52 6.48
C GLN A 40 9.00 3.38 7.36
N GLU A 41 8.77 3.43 8.67
CA GLU A 41 9.16 2.37 9.60
C GLU A 41 8.39 1.06 9.35
N LEU A 42 7.10 1.16 9.07
CA LEU A 42 6.28 0.01 8.67
C LEU A 42 6.73 -0.59 7.32
N ILE A 43 7.17 0.24 6.36
CA ILE A 43 7.80 -0.22 5.11
C ILE A 43 9.12 -0.94 5.42
N ASN A 44 10.00 -0.33 6.22
CA ASN A 44 11.31 -0.86 6.58
C ASN A 44 11.21 -2.23 7.27
N ARG A 45 10.20 -2.39 8.13
CA ARG A 45 9.92 -3.65 8.83
C ARG A 45 9.22 -4.69 7.97
N LYS A 46 8.88 -4.38 6.72
CA LYS A 46 8.01 -5.22 5.87
C LYS A 46 6.72 -5.56 6.61
N LEU A 47 6.15 -4.57 7.31
CA LEU A 47 4.88 -4.69 8.02
C LEU A 47 3.76 -3.96 7.28
N TRP A 48 4.10 -3.07 6.33
CA TRP A 48 3.17 -2.58 5.31
C TRP A 48 2.95 -3.64 4.22
N ASP A 49 2.80 -4.88 4.67
CA ASP A 49 3.03 -6.08 3.88
C ASP A 49 1.75 -6.45 3.15
N LYS A 50 1.78 -6.22 1.83
CA LYS A 50 1.10 -7.02 0.82
C LYS A 50 -0.33 -7.44 1.20
N SER A 51 -1.30 -6.61 0.83
CA SER A 51 -2.70 -7.03 0.89
C SER A 51 -3.05 -7.79 -0.38
N THR A 52 -3.65 -8.97 -0.24
CA THR A 52 -4.29 -9.62 -1.38
C THR A 52 -5.61 -8.90 -1.66
N LEU A 53 -5.70 -8.24 -2.81
CA LEU A 53 -6.95 -7.69 -3.29
C LEU A 53 -7.72 -8.80 -4.03
N PRO A 54 -8.94 -9.17 -3.58
CA PRO A 54 -9.75 -10.13 -4.31
C PRO A 54 -10.22 -9.55 -5.65
N ALA A 55 -10.74 -10.42 -6.53
CA ALA A 55 -11.38 -9.95 -7.76
C ALA A 55 -12.62 -9.09 -7.41
N GLY A 56 -12.80 -7.99 -8.12
CA GLY A 56 -13.87 -7.03 -7.84
C GLY A 56 -13.64 -5.68 -8.49
N VAL A 57 -14.62 -4.78 -8.29
CA VAL A 57 -14.56 -3.40 -8.76
C VAL A 57 -14.18 -2.49 -7.59
N TYR A 58 -13.16 -1.67 -7.78
CA TYR A 58 -12.59 -0.80 -6.76
C TYR A 58 -12.60 0.65 -7.23
N ILE A 59 -13.06 1.56 -6.36
CA ILE A 59 -13.09 3.01 -6.63
C ILE A 59 -11.95 3.67 -5.85
N SER A 60 -11.14 4.45 -6.55
CA SER A 60 -10.07 5.28 -5.97
C SER A 60 -10.65 6.31 -5.00
N GLY A 61 -10.02 6.44 -3.83
CA GLY A 61 -10.51 7.29 -2.72
C GLY A 61 -11.57 6.63 -1.83
N GLU A 62 -12.29 5.61 -2.33
CA GLU A 62 -13.33 4.91 -1.57
C GLU A 62 -12.90 3.50 -1.16
N SER A 63 -12.67 2.62 -2.14
CA SER A 63 -12.27 1.23 -1.92
C SER A 63 -10.77 1.11 -1.63
N LEU A 64 -9.97 1.97 -2.25
CA LEU A 64 -8.52 2.06 -2.07
C LEU A 64 -8.14 3.55 -1.96
N PRO A 65 -7.25 3.94 -1.03
CA PRO A 65 -6.72 5.29 -0.99
C PRO A 65 -6.10 5.70 -2.32
N GLU A 66 -6.15 6.99 -2.64
CA GLU A 66 -5.40 7.52 -3.78
C GLU A 66 -3.89 7.32 -3.58
N GLY A 67 -3.19 6.98 -4.66
CA GLY A 67 -1.76 6.71 -4.62
C GLY A 67 -1.30 5.74 -5.68
N SER A 68 0.01 5.50 -5.70
CA SER A 68 0.62 4.48 -6.55
C SER A 68 0.84 3.20 -5.76
N TYR A 69 0.65 2.06 -6.41
CA TYR A 69 0.71 0.72 -5.88
C TYR A 69 1.49 -0.17 -6.85
N GLU A 70 2.31 -1.06 -6.31
CA GLU A 70 2.83 -2.18 -7.07
C GLU A 70 1.86 -3.34 -6.91
N CYS A 71 1.43 -3.87 -8.04
CA CYS A 71 0.57 -5.04 -8.12
C CYS A 71 1.40 -6.22 -8.60
N ILE A 72 1.34 -7.34 -7.87
CA ILE A 72 1.97 -8.60 -8.26
C ILE A 72 0.85 -9.56 -8.65
N VAL A 73 0.99 -10.11 -9.85
CA VAL A 73 0.03 -11.07 -10.42
C VAL A 73 0.24 -12.44 -9.80
N LEU A 74 -0.84 -13.04 -9.30
CA LEU A 74 -0.82 -14.34 -8.62
C LEU A 74 -1.08 -15.53 -9.55
N TYR A 75 -1.63 -15.29 -10.74
CA TYR A 75 -2.02 -16.33 -11.68
C TYR A 75 -1.88 -15.79 -13.10
N ASP A 76 -1.44 -16.62 -14.04
CA ASP A 76 -1.48 -16.26 -15.47
C ASP A 76 -2.89 -15.80 -15.87
N TYR A 77 -3.00 -14.60 -16.43
CA TYR A 77 -4.26 -14.14 -16.97
C TYR A 77 -4.09 -13.10 -18.08
N THR A 78 -4.92 -13.26 -19.11
CA THR A 78 -5.21 -12.16 -20.04
C THR A 78 -6.24 -11.26 -19.38
N GLY A 79 -5.75 -10.17 -18.78
CA GLY A 79 -6.54 -9.20 -18.04
C GLY A 79 -7.04 -8.08 -18.94
N ILE A 80 -8.30 -7.71 -18.75
CA ILE A 80 -8.77 -6.38 -19.14
C ILE A 80 -8.55 -5.48 -17.93
N LEU A 81 -7.61 -4.56 -18.04
CA LEU A 81 -7.54 -3.42 -17.15
C LEU A 81 -8.48 -2.35 -17.72
N SER A 82 -9.71 -2.29 -17.22
CA SER A 82 -10.59 -1.17 -17.54
C SER A 82 -10.47 -0.15 -16.43
N TYR A 83 -10.17 1.09 -16.80
CA TYR A 83 -10.42 2.22 -15.93
C TYR A 83 -11.51 3.10 -16.52
N LYS A 84 -12.38 3.57 -15.63
CA LYS A 84 -13.37 4.60 -15.94
C LYS A 84 -13.15 5.73 -14.97
N THR A 85 -13.07 6.96 -15.46
CA THR A 85 -13.36 8.09 -14.56
C THR A 85 -14.86 8.08 -14.23
N TYR A 86 -15.27 8.71 -13.13
CA TYR A 86 -16.70 8.84 -12.81
C TYR A 86 -17.49 9.51 -13.94
N ASP A 87 -16.91 10.53 -14.58
CA ASP A 87 -17.52 11.20 -15.74
C ASP A 87 -17.63 10.25 -16.95
N ASP A 88 -16.64 9.37 -17.15
CA ASP A 88 -16.72 8.33 -18.20
C ASP A 88 -17.80 7.29 -17.88
N PHE A 89 -17.98 6.91 -16.61
CA PHE A 89 -19.06 6.01 -16.20
C PHE A 89 -20.42 6.61 -16.53
N ALA A 90 -20.65 7.89 -16.19
CA ALA A 90 -21.89 8.60 -16.49
C ALA A 90 -22.14 8.73 -18.01
N ASN A 91 -21.08 8.82 -18.82
CA ASN A 91 -21.16 8.95 -20.27
C ASN A 91 -20.97 7.63 -21.03
N ASN A 92 -20.98 6.49 -20.34
CA ASN A 92 -20.72 5.16 -20.87
C ASN A 92 -19.42 5.04 -21.69
N LYS A 93 -18.43 5.89 -21.43
CA LYS A 93 -17.07 5.79 -21.98
C LYS A 93 -16.27 4.83 -21.12
N SER A 94 -15.47 3.97 -21.74
CA SER A 94 -14.63 3.00 -21.03
C SER A 94 -13.28 2.92 -21.71
N TYR A 95 -12.22 3.18 -20.96
CA TYR A 95 -10.86 2.91 -21.43
C TYR A 95 -10.51 1.50 -20.99
N VAL A 96 -10.28 0.63 -21.97
CA VAL A 96 -9.93 -0.76 -21.78
C VAL A 96 -8.53 -0.95 -22.32
N SER A 97 -7.59 -1.22 -21.44
CA SER A 97 -6.27 -1.68 -21.80
C SER A 97 -6.22 -3.19 -21.57
N ILE A 98 -5.99 -3.95 -22.63
CA ILE A 98 -5.83 -5.39 -22.55
C ILE A 98 -4.35 -5.65 -22.31
N TYR A 99 -4.04 -6.32 -21.20
CA TYR A 99 -2.69 -6.77 -20.89
C TYR A 99 -2.69 -8.28 -20.76
N GLN A 100 -1.66 -8.91 -21.31
CA GLN A 100 -1.31 -10.27 -20.95
C GLN A 100 -0.29 -10.17 -19.83
N LEU A 101 -0.67 -10.66 -18.65
CA LEU A 101 0.20 -10.70 -17.49
C LEU A 101 0.38 -12.16 -17.07
N ASN A 102 1.61 -12.55 -16.88
CA ASN A 102 1.98 -13.85 -16.37
C ASN A 102 2.06 -13.80 -14.84
N GLU A 103 1.95 -14.97 -14.21
CA GLU A 103 2.20 -15.13 -12.78
C GLU A 103 3.58 -14.56 -12.42
N GLY A 104 3.61 -13.72 -11.38
CA GLY A 104 4.81 -13.03 -10.93
C GLY A 104 5.09 -11.69 -11.63
N ASP A 105 4.36 -11.34 -12.69
CA ASP A 105 4.49 -10.02 -13.31
C ASP A 105 4.13 -8.92 -12.30
N VAL A 106 4.91 -7.84 -12.36
CA VAL A 106 4.72 -6.65 -11.52
C VAL A 106 4.35 -5.47 -12.40
N PHE A 107 3.26 -4.79 -12.06
CA PHE A 107 2.84 -3.58 -12.73
C PHE A 107 2.53 -2.45 -11.75
N LEU A 108 2.68 -1.22 -12.21
CA LEU A 108 2.39 -0.02 -11.44
C LEU A 108 0.93 0.39 -11.64
N LEU A 109 0.17 0.35 -10.55
CA LEU A 109 -1.19 0.85 -10.44
C LEU A 109 -1.15 2.26 -9.87
N THR A 110 -1.65 3.28 -10.58
CA THR A 110 -1.78 4.64 -10.02
C THR A 110 -3.25 5.04 -9.94
N LEU A 111 -3.72 5.27 -8.72
CA LEU A 111 -5.07 5.68 -8.37
C LEU A 111 -5.09 7.20 -8.14
N LYS A 112 -5.88 7.93 -8.92
CA LYS A 112 -6.07 9.39 -8.79
C LYS A 112 -7.51 9.76 -9.11
N GLY A 113 -8.10 10.66 -8.33
CA GLY A 113 -9.49 11.08 -8.51
C GLY A 113 -10.45 9.90 -8.43
N ASN A 114 -11.56 9.98 -9.16
CA ASN A 114 -12.62 8.99 -9.12
C ASN A 114 -12.41 7.86 -10.15
N MET A 115 -11.21 7.27 -10.18
CA MET A 115 -10.92 6.13 -11.05
C MET A 115 -11.56 4.84 -10.51
N CYS A 116 -12.21 4.10 -11.38
CA CYS A 116 -12.79 2.79 -11.11
C CYS A 116 -11.95 1.68 -11.75
N TRP A 117 -11.68 0.60 -11.03
CA TRP A 117 -10.79 -0.49 -11.42
C TRP A 117 -11.50 -1.84 -11.32
N ASP A 118 -11.63 -2.55 -12.44
CA ASP A 118 -12.15 -3.92 -12.49
C ASP A 118 -10.99 -4.94 -12.46
N ILE A 119 -10.82 -5.60 -11.33
CA ILE A 119 -9.81 -6.64 -11.11
C ILE A 119 -10.47 -8.00 -11.26
N ARG A 120 -10.14 -8.75 -12.32
CA ARG A 120 -10.77 -10.04 -12.61
C ARG A 120 -10.16 -11.25 -11.89
N LYS A 121 -8.95 -11.10 -11.37
CA LYS A 121 -8.21 -12.13 -10.65
C LYS A 121 -7.52 -11.50 -9.44
N PRO A 122 -7.41 -12.21 -8.30
CA PRO A 122 -6.74 -11.65 -7.14
C PRO A 122 -5.31 -11.22 -7.45
N VAL A 123 -4.91 -10.09 -6.89
CA VAL A 123 -3.55 -9.54 -7.02
C VAL A 123 -3.00 -9.20 -5.64
N ILE A 124 -1.70 -9.32 -5.45
CA ILE A 124 -1.06 -8.71 -4.28
C ILE A 124 -0.83 -7.25 -4.58
N VAL A 125 -1.33 -6.35 -3.73
CA VAL A 125 -1.02 -4.93 -3.80
C VAL A 125 -0.13 -4.50 -2.64
N ARG A 126 0.81 -3.60 -2.93
CA ARG A 126 1.53 -2.84 -1.91
C ARG A 126 1.69 -1.40 -2.38
N PRO A 127 1.72 -0.39 -1.50
CA PRO A 127 1.99 0.97 -1.94
C PRO A 127 3.35 1.05 -2.64
N PHE A 128 3.40 1.76 -3.75
CA PHE A 128 4.63 2.09 -4.42
C PHE A 128 5.34 3.17 -3.61
N VAL A 129 6.46 2.77 -3.02
CA VAL A 129 7.41 3.66 -2.36
C VAL A 129 8.48 3.82 -3.43
N GLY A 130 8.49 4.96 -4.13
CA GLY A 130 9.39 5.13 -5.27
C GLY A 130 10.81 4.70 -4.95
N MET A 131 11.51 4.11 -5.92
CA MET A 131 12.95 3.93 -5.78
C MET A 131 13.57 5.32 -5.65
N ASP A 132 14.26 5.58 -4.54
CA ASP A 132 15.24 6.66 -4.49
C ASP A 132 16.30 6.30 -5.56
N TRP A 133 16.27 7.02 -6.69
CA TRP A 133 17.28 6.93 -7.75
C TRP A 133 18.53 7.69 -7.36
#